data_AF-A0AAW7D2J1-F1
#
_entry.id   AF-A0AAW7D2J1-F1
#
_cell.length_a   1.000
_cell.length_b   1.000
_cell.length_c   1.000
_cell.angle_alpha   90.00
_cell.angle_beta   90.00
_cell.angle_gamma   90.00
#
_symmetry.space_group_name_H-M   'P 1'
#
loop_
_entity.id
_entity.type
_entity.pdbx_description
1 polymer ?
#
loop_
_entity_poly.entity_id
_entity_poly.type
_entity_poly.pdbx_seq_one_letter_code
_entity_poly.pdbx_strand_id
1 'polypeptide(L)'
;MEKGLKIGAMLLLLAGMLSLPKDFYELTKFILIALFGILAYNSHVEANIKGTGLYVALIILFQPFVPIPFGTTVWMVIHGAIIAFLAFTLFAPKSKLRKAI
;
A
#
# COMPACT_ATOMS: atom_id res chain seq x y z
N MET A 1 6.05 -2.17 -15.09
CA MET A 1 5.26 -1.10 -14.43
C MET A 1 4.99 -1.41 -12.95
N GLU A 2 4.42 -2.57 -12.62
CA GLU A 2 4.02 -2.94 -11.26
C GLU A 2 5.13 -2.78 -10.20
N LYS A 3 6.38 -3.17 -10.54
CA LYS A 3 7.53 -2.99 -9.62
C LYS A 3 7.75 -1.52 -9.22
N GLY A 4 7.66 -0.61 -10.18
CA GLY A 4 7.84 0.83 -9.93
C GLY A 4 6.75 1.40 -9.03
N LEU A 5 5.50 0.95 -9.21
CA LEU A 5 4.38 1.33 -8.34
C LEU A 5 4.60 0.90 -6.89
N LYS A 6 5.04 -0.35 -6.69
CA LYS A 6 5.35 -0.88 -5.35
C LYS A 6 6.50 -0.14 -4.70
N ILE A 7 7.57 0.15 -5.45
CA ILE A 7 8.71 0.92 -4.95
C ILE A 7 8.28 2.33 -4.57
N GLY A 8 7.52 3.02 -5.43
CA GLY A 8 6.97 4.35 -5.13
C GLY A 8 6.11 4.35 -3.87
N ALA A 9 5.21 3.35 -3.72
CA ALA A 9 4.39 3.20 -2.53
C ALA A 9 5.23 2.97 -1.26
N MET A 10 6.27 2.13 -1.32
CA MET A 10 7.18 1.91 -0.19
C MET A 10 7.93 3.19 0.20
N LEU A 11 8.40 3.97 -0.76
CA LEU A 11 9.08 5.24 -0.49
C LEU A 11 8.14 6.27 0.16
N LEU A 12 6.88 6.33 -0.29
CA LEU A 12 5.86 7.19 0.32
C LEU A 12 5.51 6.75 1.74
N LEU A 13 5.40 5.45 1.98
CA LEU A 13 5.16 4.90 3.33
C LEU A 13 6.34 5.21 4.27
N LEU A 14 7.58 5.10 3.79
CA LEU A 14 8.79 5.48 4.54
C LEU A 14 8.83 6.98 4.84
N ALA A 15 8.50 7.83 3.85
CA ALA A 15 8.36 9.27 4.08
C ALA A 15 7.28 9.55 5.14
N GLY A 16 6.19 8.78 5.13
CA GLY A 16 5.14 8.79 6.13
C GLY A 16 5.54 8.28 7.53
N MET A 17 6.78 7.85 7.74
CA MET A 17 7.34 7.53 9.08
C MET A 17 8.24 8.64 9.63
N LEU A 18 8.66 9.59 8.79
CA LEU A 18 9.43 10.76 9.19
C LEU A 18 8.50 11.79 9.84
N SER A 19 8.99 12.67 10.72
CA SER A 19 8.22 13.76 11.32
C SER A 19 8.01 14.91 10.33
N LEU A 20 7.07 14.75 9.40
CA LEU A 20 6.75 15.73 8.35
C LEU A 20 5.51 16.56 8.71
N PRO A 21 5.25 17.67 7.99
CA PRO A 21 4.03 18.46 8.18
C PRO A 21 2.75 17.62 7.93
N LYS A 22 1.67 17.94 8.65
CA LYS A 22 0.39 17.20 8.55
C LYS A 22 -0.10 17.07 7.10
N ASP A 23 -0.05 18.16 6.35
CA ASP A 23 -0.52 18.25 4.96
C ASP A 23 0.24 17.31 4.03
N PHE A 24 1.52 17.05 4.31
CA PHE A 24 2.32 16.09 3.56
C PHE A 24 1.77 14.66 3.71
N TYR A 25 1.34 14.27 4.92
CA TYR A 25 0.74 12.96 5.13
C TYR A 25 -0.62 12.81 4.44
N GLU A 26 -1.42 13.88 4.41
CA GLU A 26 -2.71 13.87 3.71
C GLU A 26 -2.49 13.70 2.21
N LEU A 27 -1.58 14.48 1.59
CA LEU A 27 -1.20 14.29 0.19
C LEU A 27 -0.64 12.88 -0.07
N THR A 28 0.20 12.37 0.83
CA THR A 28 0.77 11.02 0.74
C THR A 28 -0.33 9.96 0.67
N LYS A 29 -1.38 10.09 1.48
CA LYS A 29 -2.54 9.19 1.45
C LYS A 29 -3.28 9.22 0.11
N PHE A 30 -3.48 10.40 -0.48
CA PHE A 30 -4.06 10.52 -1.82
C PHE A 30 -3.23 9.80 -2.89
N ILE A 31 -1.90 9.93 -2.85
CA ILE A 31 -1.03 9.25 -3.80
C ILE A 31 -1.05 7.73 -3.56
N LEU A 32 -1.02 7.29 -2.30
CA LEU A 32 -1.08 5.87 -1.94
C LEU A 32 -2.35 5.19 -2.45
N ILE A 33 -3.53 5.81 -2.30
CA ILE A 33 -4.76 5.21 -2.82
C ILE A 33 -4.75 5.11 -4.35
N ALA A 34 -4.14 6.06 -5.06
CA ALA A 34 -4.01 5.98 -6.52
C ALA A 34 -3.09 4.82 -6.93
N LEU A 35 -1.94 4.67 -6.25
CA LEU A 35 -1.00 3.57 -6.50
C LEU A 35 -1.64 2.21 -6.21
N PHE A 36 -2.34 2.07 -5.07
CA PHE A 36 -3.05 0.84 -4.72
C PHE A 36 -4.24 0.58 -5.63
N GLY A 37 -4.92 1.61 -6.13
CA GLY A 37 -5.96 1.49 -7.16
C GLY A 37 -5.44 0.85 -8.45
N ILE A 38 -4.29 1.31 -8.95
CA ILE A 38 -3.66 0.73 -10.13
C ILE A 38 -3.24 -0.72 -9.87
N LEU A 39 -2.69 -1.03 -8.69
CA LEU A 39 -2.31 -2.40 -8.30
C LEU A 39 -3.54 -3.33 -8.17
N ALA A 40 -4.66 -2.82 -7.64
CA ALA A 40 -5.93 -3.54 -7.56
C ALA A 40 -6.47 -3.87 -8.95
N TYR A 41 -6.44 -2.89 -9.86
CA TYR A 41 -6.87 -3.07 -11.24
C TYR A 41 -6.00 -4.10 -11.99
N ASN A 42 -4.67 -4.00 -11.88
CA ASN A 42 -3.77 -4.98 -12.50
C ASN A 42 -4.04 -6.39 -11.97
N SER A 43 -4.25 -6.54 -10.66
CA SER A 43 -4.58 -7.84 -10.05
C SER A 43 -5.93 -8.37 -10.55
N HIS A 44 -6.89 -7.49 -10.80
CA HIS A 44 -8.20 -7.87 -11.32
C HIS A 44 -8.10 -8.37 -12.77
N VAL A 45 -7.33 -7.68 -13.62
CA VAL A 45 -7.07 -8.09 -15.01
C VAL A 45 -6.34 -9.44 -15.06
N GLU A 46 -5.48 -9.74 -14.09
CA GLU A 46 -4.83 -11.05 -13.96
C GLU A 46 -5.73 -12.14 -13.33
N ALA A 47 -7.02 -11.87 -13.13
CA ALA A 47 -7.98 -12.74 -12.45
C ALA A 47 -7.56 -13.15 -11.02
N ASN A 48 -6.71 -12.34 -10.37
CA ASN A 48 -6.28 -12.56 -9.00
C ASN A 48 -7.18 -11.81 -8.02
N ILE A 49 -8.32 -12.44 -7.67
CA ILE A 49 -9.32 -11.84 -6.77
C ILE A 49 -8.78 -11.55 -5.37
N LYS A 50 -7.87 -12.39 -4.86
CA LYS A 50 -7.26 -12.21 -3.54
C LYS A 50 -6.38 -10.95 -3.54
N GLY A 51 -5.55 -10.78 -4.55
CA GLY A 51 -4.71 -9.60 -4.74
C GLY A 51 -5.53 -8.33 -4.93
N THR A 52 -6.59 -8.39 -5.73
CA THR A 52 -7.54 -7.27 -5.88
C THR A 52 -8.15 -6.89 -4.54
N GLY A 53 -8.70 -7.85 -3.79
CA GLY A 53 -9.31 -7.59 -2.48
C GLY A 53 -8.31 -6.98 -1.48
N LEU A 54 -7.07 -7.46 -1.48
CA LEU A 54 -6.01 -6.92 -0.63
C LEU A 54 -5.70 -5.46 -0.95
N TYR A 55 -5.47 -5.11 -2.22
CA TYR A 55 -5.17 -3.73 -2.59
C TYR A 55 -6.37 -2.81 -2.38
N VAL A 56 -7.61 -3.29 -2.56
CA VAL A 56 -8.83 -2.54 -2.19
C VAL A 56 -8.90 -2.29 -0.68
N ALA A 57 -8.57 -3.28 0.16
CA ALA A 57 -8.48 -3.07 1.60
C ALA A 57 -7.43 -2.02 1.98
N LEU A 58 -6.30 -1.97 1.28
CA LEU A 58 -5.29 -0.92 1.45
C LEU A 58 -5.81 0.46 1.04
N ILE A 59 -6.62 0.56 -0.03
CA ILE A 59 -7.28 1.82 -0.40
C ILE A 59 -8.19 2.29 0.73
N ILE A 60 -8.99 1.40 1.32
CA ILE A 60 -9.89 1.71 2.44
C ILE A 60 -9.08 2.12 3.69
N LEU A 61 -7.90 1.55 3.90
CA LEU A 61 -7.04 1.90 5.03
C LEU A 61 -6.41 3.30 4.88
N PHE A 62 -5.97 3.65 3.67
CA PHE A 62 -5.29 4.92 3.39
C PHE A 62 -6.18 6.03 2.86
N GLN A 63 -7.48 5.78 2.65
CA GLN A 63 -8.37 6.82 2.14
C GLN A 63 -8.36 8.07 3.05
N PRO A 64 -8.29 9.27 2.46
CA PRO A 64 -8.19 10.52 3.21
C PRO A 64 -9.55 11.15 3.57
N PHE A 65 -10.66 10.53 3.17
CA PHE A 65 -12.02 11.09 3.29
C PHE A 65 -12.63 10.88 4.69
N VAL A 66 -12.37 9.73 5.30
CA VAL A 66 -12.83 9.36 6.65
C VAL A 66 -11.59 9.06 7.50
N PRO A 67 -11.11 10.01 8.32
CA PRO A 67 -9.92 9.80 9.13
C PRO A 67 -10.10 8.65 10.13
N ILE A 68 -9.16 7.70 10.12
CA ILE A 68 -9.09 6.66 11.14
C ILE A 68 -8.22 7.19 12.30
N PRO A 69 -8.75 7.31 13.53
CA PRO A 69 -8.08 7.97 14.64
C PRO A 69 -7.04 7.07 15.33
N PHE A 70 -6.15 6.45 14.56
CA PHE A 70 -5.01 5.73 15.12
C PHE A 70 -3.90 6.71 15.52
N GLY A 71 -3.23 6.43 16.63
CA GLY A 71 -2.04 7.16 17.05
C GLY A 71 -0.82 6.88 16.16
N THR A 72 0.18 7.75 16.24
CA THR A 72 1.40 7.68 15.41
C THR A 72 2.09 6.33 15.46
N THR A 73 2.22 5.71 16.64
CA THR A 73 2.85 4.40 16.82
C THR A 73 2.13 3.31 16.01
N VAL A 74 0.80 3.31 16.01
CA VAL A 74 0.01 2.32 15.27
C VAL A 74 0.18 2.52 13.77
N TRP A 75 0.16 3.77 13.28
CA TRP A 75 0.43 4.08 11.88
C TRP A 75 1.84 3.66 11.43
N MET A 76 2.86 3.86 12.27
CA MET A 76 4.22 3.40 11.98
C MET A 76 4.30 1.89 11.82
N VAL A 77 3.61 1.13 12.68
CA VAL A 77 3.53 -0.33 12.58
C VAL A 77 2.82 -0.76 11.29
N ILE A 78 1.69 -0.11 10.97
CA ILE A 78 0.95 -0.35 9.73
C ILE A 78 1.83 -0.09 8.50
N HIS A 79 2.53 1.05 8.44
CA HIS A 79 3.45 1.37 7.36
C HIS A 79 4.54 0.32 7.23
N GLY A 80 5.20 -0.05 8.33
CA GLY A 80 6.24 -1.07 8.35
C GLY A 80 5.77 -2.44 7.85
N ALA A 81 4.58 -2.87 8.28
CA ALA A 81 3.98 -4.14 7.84
C ALA A 81 3.70 -4.14 6.33
N ILE A 82 3.19 -3.03 5.80
CA ILE A 82 2.86 -2.91 4.37
C ILE A 82 4.13 -2.81 3.53
N ILE A 83 5.16 -2.10 3.99
CA ILE A 83 6.48 -2.09 3.34
C ILE A 83 7.06 -3.51 3.26
N ALA A 84 7.05 -4.24 4.38
CA ALA A 84 7.53 -5.62 4.42
C ALA A 84 6.74 -6.53 3.46
N PHE A 85 5.42 -6.38 3.43
CA PHE A 85 4.56 -7.07 2.48
C PHE A 85 4.91 -6.75 1.02
N LEU A 86 5.00 -5.46 0.66
CA LEU A 86 5.31 -5.03 -0.71
C LEU A 86 6.70 -5.53 -1.14
N ALA A 87 7.69 -5.43 -0.26
CA ALA A 87 9.03 -5.97 -0.48
C ALA A 87 8.98 -7.49 -0.71
N PHE A 88 8.26 -8.24 0.13
CA PHE A 88 8.08 -9.68 -0.07
C PHE A 88 7.47 -9.98 -1.46
N THR A 89 6.44 -9.24 -1.89
CA THR A 89 5.85 -9.45 -3.23
C THR A 89 6.74 -9.04 -4.40
N LEU A 90 7.79 -8.24 -4.18
CA LEU A 90 8.76 -7.87 -5.21
C LEU A 90 9.81 -8.95 -5.44
N PHE A 91 10.25 -9.62 -4.37
CA PHE A 91 11.34 -10.59 -4.42
C PHE A 91 10.88 -12.05 -4.39
N ALA A 92 9.65 -12.33 -3.94
CA ALA A 92 9.13 -13.69 -3.90
C ALA A 92 8.79 -14.23 -5.30
N PRO A 93 8.98 -15.54 -5.55
CA PRO A 93 8.56 -16.17 -6.79
C PRO A 93 7.05 -16.04 -7.01
N LYS A 94 6.62 -15.75 -8.25
CA LYS A 94 5.19 -15.64 -8.61
C LYS A 94 4.36 -16.86 -8.21
N SER A 95 4.95 -18.06 -8.22
CA SER A 95 4.30 -19.31 -7.81
C SER A 95 3.93 -19.35 -6.32
N LYS A 96 4.76 -18.76 -5.44
CA LYS A 96 4.44 -18.60 -4.02
C LYS A 96 3.38 -17.52 -3.82
N LEU A 97 3.49 -16.41 -4.55
CA LEU A 97 2.57 -15.28 -4.43
C LEU A 97 1.15 -15.66 -4.80
N ARG A 98 0.94 -16.31 -5.94
CA ARG A 98 -0.41 -16.73 -6.40
C ARG A 98 -1.14 -17.68 -5.44
N LYS A 99 -0.42 -18.36 -4.53
CA LYS A 99 -1.05 -19.18 -3.49
C LYS A 99 -1.44 -18.34 -2.26
N ALA A 100 -0.59 -17.38 -1.91
CA ALA A 100 -0.72 -16.56 -0.70
C ALA A 100 -1.73 -15.41 -0.87
N ILE A 101 -1.70 -14.77 -2.03
CA ILE A 101 -2.51 -13.60 -2.40
C ILE A 101 -3.16 -13.80 -3.75
#